data_AF-A0A0F6A7U7-F1
#
_entry.id   AF-A0A0F6A7U7-F1
#
_cell.length_a   1.000
_cell.length_b   1.000
_cell.length_c   1.000
_cell.angle_alpha   90.00
_cell.angle_beta   90.00
_cell.angle_gamma   90.00
#
_symmetry.space_group_name_H-M   'P 1'
#
loop_
_entity.id
_entity.type
_entity.pdbx_description
1 polymer ?
#
loop_
_entity_poly.entity_id
_entity_poly.type
_entity_poly.pdbx_seq_one_letter_code
_entity_poly.pdbx_strand_id
1 'polypeptide(L)'
;MKLRKTLSAIALLLSASGAYAQDYVGGLNIDTANLVWSSNNSYSSGQVVREGSSGDLYLAKVGINASDSNLSPSDDSRWVLLLKGDVHSGDTIKIPESGKVIFVTSQEYSGYDVYGRDKADEFCQTAADSSVNVPSGVYTAWNISNAASPIATSKAYYLLDGTQVVNQGSDLKLYSSILHPINLDESLSQVNASVWTEEDTGWTCYAGPGQSFPSFVGNSSSANVYWSAYGGSYQCTSKARLYCAQK
;
A
#
# COMPACT_ATOMS: atom_id res chain seq x y z
N MET A 1 -27.55 -15.79 -6.84
CA MET A 1 -27.74 -16.14 -8.27
C MET A 1 -28.26 -14.95 -9.10
N LYS A 2 -27.66 -13.75 -8.99
CA LYS A 2 -28.06 -12.55 -9.77
C LYS A 2 -26.90 -11.84 -10.49
N LEU A 3 -25.63 -12.16 -10.18
CA LEU A 3 -24.46 -11.52 -10.83
C LEU A 3 -24.18 -11.98 -12.27
N ARG A 4 -24.62 -13.19 -12.66
CA ARG A 4 -24.37 -13.70 -14.03
C ARG A 4 -25.20 -12.98 -15.11
N LYS A 5 -26.30 -12.31 -14.74
CA LYS A 5 -27.17 -11.63 -15.72
C LYS A 5 -26.69 -10.23 -16.10
N THR A 6 -25.92 -9.55 -15.24
CA THR A 6 -25.41 -8.20 -15.50
C THR A 6 -24.21 -8.21 -16.45
N LEU A 7 -23.33 -9.21 -16.35
CA LEU A 7 -22.17 -9.36 -17.25
C LEU A 7 -22.57 -9.74 -18.69
N SER A 8 -23.68 -10.47 -18.90
CA SER A 8 -24.20 -10.75 -20.25
C SER A 8 -24.82 -9.53 -20.94
N ALA A 9 -25.25 -8.50 -20.20
CA ALA A 9 -25.84 -7.31 -20.80
C ALA A 9 -24.78 -6.37 -21.40
N ILE A 10 -23.56 -6.36 -20.83
CA ILE A 10 -22.45 -5.52 -21.33
C ILE A 10 -21.85 -6.13 -22.61
N ALA A 11 -21.86 -7.46 -22.75
CA ALA A 11 -21.43 -8.13 -23.97
C ALA A 11 -22.40 -7.96 -25.16
N LEU A 12 -23.65 -7.53 -24.94
CA LEU A 12 -24.68 -7.45 -25.98
C LEU A 12 -24.86 -6.05 -26.60
N LEU A 13 -24.14 -5.03 -26.12
CA LEU A 13 -24.20 -3.66 -26.66
C LEU A 13 -23.07 -3.32 -27.64
N LEU A 14 -22.22 -4.28 -28.02
CA LEU A 14 -21.02 -4.06 -28.85
C LEU A 14 -21.14 -4.53 -30.31
N SER A 15 -22.36 -4.81 -30.80
CA SER A 15 -22.57 -5.22 -32.21
C SER A 15 -23.60 -4.38 -32.96
N ALA A 16 -23.67 -3.07 -32.68
CA ALA A 16 -24.51 -2.16 -33.47
C ALA A 16 -23.91 -0.76 -33.60
N SER A 17 -22.89 -0.62 -34.45
CA SER A 17 -22.63 0.63 -35.18
C SER A 17 -21.68 0.39 -36.34
N GLY A 18 -22.17 -0.32 -37.37
CA GLY A 18 -21.67 -0.11 -38.72
C GLY A 18 -22.18 1.22 -39.22
N ALA A 19 -21.31 1.98 -39.89
CA ALA A 19 -21.55 3.29 -40.51
C ALA A 19 -21.46 4.52 -39.60
N TYR A 20 -20.27 4.81 -39.05
CA TYR A 20 -19.59 6.10 -39.20
C TYR A 20 -18.08 5.85 -38.95
N ALA A 21 -17.27 6.08 -39.99
CA ALA A 21 -15.83 5.92 -39.94
C ALA A 21 -15.18 7.22 -39.43
N GLN A 22 -14.12 7.05 -38.63
CA GLN A 22 -13.25 8.07 -38.02
C GLN A 22 -13.76 8.65 -36.69
N ASP A 23 -13.54 7.90 -35.60
CA ASP A 23 -12.90 8.43 -34.38
C ASP A 23 -12.68 7.28 -33.36
N TYR A 24 -11.42 7.07 -33.01
CA TYR A 24 -10.86 6.23 -31.95
C TYR A 24 -11.79 5.28 -31.17
N VAL A 25 -11.81 4.00 -31.56
CA VAL A 25 -12.05 2.90 -30.60
C VAL A 25 -10.89 1.92 -30.70
N GLY A 26 -9.74 2.32 -30.15
CA GLY A 26 -8.79 1.31 -29.66
C GLY A 26 -9.51 0.49 -28.59
N GLY A 27 -9.49 -0.83 -28.70
CA GLY A 27 -10.20 -1.70 -27.77
C GLY A 27 -9.80 -1.41 -26.32
N LEU A 28 -10.76 -1.47 -25.40
CA LEU A 28 -10.50 -1.38 -23.97
C LEU A 28 -9.50 -2.48 -23.58
N ASN A 29 -8.34 -2.06 -23.08
CA ASN A 29 -7.28 -2.96 -22.62
C ASN A 29 -7.30 -3.03 -21.09
N ILE A 30 -7.75 -4.15 -20.55
CA ILE A 30 -7.73 -4.42 -19.11
C ILE A 30 -6.55 -5.35 -18.84
N ASP A 31 -5.42 -4.75 -18.45
CA ASP A 31 -4.26 -5.49 -17.95
C ASP A 31 -4.40 -5.66 -16.44
N THR A 32 -4.72 -6.88 -16.00
CA THR A 32 -4.92 -7.17 -14.58
C THR A 32 -3.64 -7.06 -13.75
N ALA A 33 -2.46 -7.13 -14.36
CA ALA A 33 -1.19 -6.96 -13.65
C ALA A 33 -0.86 -5.48 -13.38
N ASN A 34 -1.40 -4.57 -14.19
CA ASN A 34 -1.22 -3.11 -14.08
C ASN A 34 -2.55 -2.38 -13.90
N LEU A 35 -3.51 -3.04 -13.24
CA LEU A 35 -4.85 -2.51 -13.07
C LEU A 35 -4.88 -1.35 -12.08
N VAL A 36 -3.99 -1.29 -11.09
CA VAL A 36 -3.92 -0.14 -10.17
C VAL A 36 -2.97 0.91 -10.76
N TRP A 37 -3.41 2.16 -10.77
CA TRP A 37 -2.60 3.26 -11.26
C TRP A 37 -1.36 3.47 -10.36
N SER A 38 -0.22 3.74 -10.99
CA SER A 38 1.04 4.12 -10.38
C SER A 38 1.77 5.07 -11.33
N SER A 39 2.42 6.09 -10.78
CA SER A 39 3.28 7.01 -11.54
C SER A 39 4.40 6.28 -12.30
N ASN A 40 4.85 5.14 -11.76
CA ASN A 40 6.05 4.43 -12.18
C ASN A 40 5.78 3.37 -13.25
N ASN A 41 4.54 3.24 -13.72
CA ASN A 41 4.15 2.32 -14.77
C ASN A 41 3.90 3.06 -16.09
N SER A 42 4.16 2.37 -17.21
CA SER A 42 3.73 2.83 -18.52
C SER A 42 2.35 2.29 -18.85
N TYR A 43 1.56 3.09 -19.56
CA TYR A 43 0.20 2.78 -19.97
C TYR A 43 0.05 3.00 -21.48
N SER A 44 -0.55 2.03 -22.16
CA SER A 44 -0.91 2.19 -23.57
C SER A 44 -2.19 2.97 -23.73
N SER A 45 -2.37 3.64 -24.87
CA SER A 45 -3.66 4.21 -25.24
C SER A 45 -4.75 3.13 -25.19
N GLY A 46 -5.87 3.43 -24.54
CA GLY A 46 -6.96 2.48 -24.33
C GLY A 46 -6.79 1.56 -23.11
N GLN A 47 -5.74 1.74 -22.30
CA GLN A 47 -5.55 0.95 -21.07
C GLN A 47 -6.42 1.46 -19.93
N VAL A 48 -7.10 0.53 -19.26
CA VAL A 48 -7.94 0.78 -18.10
C VAL A 48 -7.12 0.60 -16.83
N VAL A 49 -7.23 1.57 -15.93
CA VAL A 49 -6.64 1.53 -14.58
C VAL A 49 -7.69 1.91 -13.55
N ARG A 50 -7.43 1.53 -12.30
CA ARG A 50 -8.15 1.90 -11.10
C ARG A 50 -7.28 2.88 -10.33
N GLU A 51 -7.82 4.05 -10.01
CA GLU A 51 -7.19 4.96 -9.08
C GLU A 51 -7.26 4.35 -7.67
N GLY A 52 -6.10 4.19 -7.01
CA GLY A 52 -6.00 3.44 -5.75
C GLY A 52 -6.88 3.98 -4.63
N SER A 53 -6.91 5.31 -4.46
CA SER A 53 -7.62 5.98 -3.37
C SER A 53 -9.14 6.05 -3.55
N SER A 54 -9.63 6.32 -4.77
CA SER A 54 -11.07 6.46 -5.06
C SER A 54 -11.72 5.16 -5.54
N GLY A 55 -10.93 4.24 -6.10
CA GLY A 55 -11.45 3.09 -6.82
C GLY A 55 -12.08 3.42 -8.18
N ASP A 56 -12.04 4.68 -8.62
CA ASP A 56 -12.52 5.12 -9.93
C ASP A 56 -11.73 4.40 -11.04
N LEU A 57 -12.44 3.96 -12.08
CA LEU A 57 -11.81 3.39 -13.27
C LEU A 57 -11.60 4.47 -14.32
N TYR A 58 -10.36 4.57 -14.80
CA TYR A 58 -9.94 5.51 -15.81
C TYR A 58 -9.39 4.78 -17.04
N LEU A 59 -9.52 5.41 -18.19
CA LEU A 59 -8.95 4.97 -19.47
C LEU A 59 -7.88 5.97 -19.91
N ALA A 60 -6.70 5.48 -20.26
CA ALA A 60 -5.66 6.30 -20.88
C ALA A 60 -6.08 6.68 -22.31
N LYS A 61 -6.18 7.98 -22.61
CA LYS A 61 -6.50 8.47 -23.97
C LYS A 61 -5.30 8.43 -24.91
N VAL A 62 -4.10 8.39 -24.34
CA VAL A 62 -2.81 8.38 -25.04
C VAL A 62 -1.86 7.41 -24.35
N GLY A 63 -0.75 7.07 -25.02
CA GLY A 63 0.34 6.37 -24.36
C GLY A 63 0.99 7.26 -23.29
N ILE A 64 1.22 6.72 -22.10
CA ILE A 64 1.84 7.38 -20.95
C ILE A 64 3.07 6.57 -20.56
N ASN A 65 4.25 7.19 -20.56
CA ASN A 65 5.47 6.52 -20.12
C ASN A 65 5.59 6.63 -18.59
N ALA A 66 6.23 5.63 -17.97
CA ALA A 66 6.56 5.63 -16.56
C ALA A 66 7.37 6.88 -16.18
N SER A 67 6.95 7.59 -15.13
CA SER A 67 7.64 8.74 -14.58
C SER A 67 7.08 9.11 -13.20
N ASP A 68 7.96 9.35 -12.24
CA ASP A 68 7.62 9.82 -10.89
C ASP A 68 6.87 11.18 -10.88
N SER A 69 6.83 11.88 -12.03
CA SER A 69 6.08 13.13 -12.21
C SER A 69 4.66 12.95 -12.76
N ASN A 70 4.25 11.72 -13.11
CA ASN A 70 2.91 11.46 -13.57
C ASN A 70 1.89 11.72 -12.46
N LEU A 71 0.91 12.56 -12.75
CA LEU A 71 -0.22 12.86 -11.89
C LEU A 71 -1.23 11.70 -11.90
N SER A 72 -2.01 11.60 -10.82
CA SER A 72 -3.12 10.65 -10.70
C SER A 72 -4.12 10.83 -11.84
N PRO A 73 -4.86 9.79 -12.28
CA PRO A 73 -5.83 9.91 -13.36
C PRO A 73 -6.94 10.94 -13.14
N SER A 74 -7.27 11.23 -11.88
CA SER A 74 -8.23 12.27 -11.50
C SER A 74 -7.74 13.70 -11.79
N ASP A 75 -6.43 13.92 -11.74
CA ASP A 75 -5.77 15.23 -11.89
C ASP A 75 -5.13 15.42 -13.28
N ASP A 76 -5.21 14.42 -14.14
CA ASP A 76 -4.50 14.39 -15.41
C ASP A 76 -5.44 14.23 -16.61
N SER A 77 -5.42 15.28 -17.45
CA SER A 77 -6.20 15.34 -18.68
C SER A 77 -5.90 14.25 -19.70
N ARG A 78 -4.84 13.44 -19.54
CA ARG A 78 -4.56 12.27 -20.40
C ARG A 78 -5.47 11.08 -20.10
N TRP A 79 -6.23 11.12 -19.03
CA TRP A 79 -7.18 10.10 -18.64
C TRP A 79 -8.62 10.51 -18.92
N VAL A 80 -9.51 9.52 -19.00
CA VAL A 80 -10.96 9.73 -18.97
C VAL A 80 -11.58 8.77 -17.96
N LEU A 81 -12.41 9.32 -17.07
CA LEU A 81 -13.19 8.56 -16.12
C LEU A 81 -14.20 7.68 -16.86
N LEU A 82 -14.09 6.36 -16.72
CA LEU A 82 -15.02 5.39 -17.29
C LEU A 82 -16.16 5.09 -16.32
N LEU A 83 -15.79 4.87 -15.06
CA LEU A 83 -16.73 4.48 -14.01
C LEU A 83 -16.27 5.13 -12.71
N LYS A 84 -17.18 5.91 -12.10
CA LYS A 84 -17.05 6.30 -10.70
C LYS A 84 -17.01 5.02 -9.87
N GLY A 85 -15.93 4.83 -9.13
CA GLY A 85 -15.88 3.89 -8.03
C GLY A 85 -16.88 4.39 -7.00
N ASP A 86 -18.04 3.75 -6.92
CA ASP A 86 -18.83 3.87 -5.72
C ASP A 86 -18.11 3.01 -4.68
N VAL A 87 -17.27 3.61 -3.84
CA VAL A 87 -16.70 2.92 -2.68
C VAL A 87 -17.85 2.56 -1.74
N HIS A 88 -18.55 1.48 -2.04
CA HIS A 88 -19.43 0.81 -1.11
C HIS A 88 -18.52 0.09 -0.13
N SER A 89 -18.89 0.06 1.15
CA SER A 89 -18.24 -0.72 2.21
C SER A 89 -18.25 -2.26 1.98
N GLY A 90 -18.49 -2.71 0.75
CA GLY A 90 -18.44 -4.09 0.28
C GLY A 90 -17.70 -4.28 -1.06
N ASP A 91 -17.21 -3.21 -1.71
CA ASP A 91 -16.30 -3.33 -2.85
C ASP A 91 -14.94 -3.76 -2.32
N THR A 92 -14.76 -5.08 -2.31
CA THR A 92 -13.60 -5.73 -1.71
C THR A 92 -12.40 -5.42 -2.59
N ILE A 93 -11.56 -4.50 -2.11
CA ILE A 93 -10.14 -4.55 -2.42
C ILE A 93 -9.67 -5.94 -2.00
N LYS A 94 -9.46 -6.82 -2.99
CA LYS A 94 -9.13 -8.22 -2.73
C LYS A 94 -7.63 -8.34 -2.52
N ILE A 95 -7.20 -8.14 -1.28
CA ILE A 95 -5.99 -8.82 -0.82
C ILE A 95 -6.24 -10.33 -1.02
N PRO A 96 -5.36 -11.06 -1.73
CA PRO A 96 -5.54 -12.48 -1.94
C PRO A 96 -5.77 -13.20 -0.60
N GLU A 97 -6.65 -14.20 -0.54
CA GLU A 97 -6.98 -14.90 0.72
C GLU A 97 -5.74 -15.50 1.41
N SER A 98 -4.69 -15.77 0.64
CA SER A 98 -3.41 -16.28 1.14
C SER A 98 -2.42 -15.18 1.57
N GLY A 99 -2.69 -13.92 1.22
CA GLY A 99 -1.86 -12.74 1.49
C GLY A 99 -2.09 -12.16 2.88
N LYS A 100 -1.17 -11.29 3.29
CA LYS A 100 -1.20 -10.55 4.55
C LYS A 100 -1.16 -9.06 4.28
N VAL A 101 -1.61 -8.27 5.25
CA VAL A 101 -1.65 -6.81 5.14
C VAL A 101 -0.47 -6.18 5.86
N ILE A 102 0.05 -5.09 5.28
CA ILE A 102 0.97 -4.17 5.93
C ILE A 102 0.56 -2.72 5.65
N PHE A 103 0.64 -1.86 6.67
CA PHE A 103 0.33 -0.44 6.57
C PHE A 103 1.23 0.38 7.52
N VAL A 104 1.17 1.71 7.43
CA VAL A 104 1.83 2.65 8.35
C VAL A 104 0.80 3.28 9.28
N THR A 105 1.06 3.49 10.56
CA THR A 105 0.08 4.17 11.42
C THR A 105 -0.20 5.61 10.99
N SER A 106 -1.45 6.07 11.10
CA SER A 106 -1.78 7.50 10.91
C SER A 106 -1.15 8.37 12.00
N GLN A 107 -1.05 7.84 13.21
CA GLN A 107 -0.47 8.48 14.39
C GLN A 107 1.05 8.31 14.46
N GLU A 108 1.71 9.31 15.04
CA GLU A 108 3.13 9.27 15.38
C GLU A 108 3.32 9.02 16.88
N TYR A 109 4.35 8.24 17.20
CA TYR A 109 4.68 7.83 18.56
C TYR A 109 6.11 8.24 18.89
N SER A 110 6.37 8.64 20.14
CA SER A 110 7.76 8.86 20.54
C SER A 110 8.50 7.53 20.63
N GLY A 111 9.81 7.57 20.46
CA GLY A 111 10.65 6.37 20.63
C GLY A 111 10.50 5.75 22.03
N TYR A 112 10.21 6.55 23.06
CA TYR A 112 9.91 6.06 24.41
C TYR A 112 8.54 5.39 24.55
N ASP A 113 7.54 5.80 23.76
CA ASP A 113 6.19 5.20 23.81
C ASP A 113 6.18 3.81 23.18
N VAL A 114 6.99 3.62 22.13
CA VAL A 114 7.13 2.36 21.41
C VAL A 114 8.23 1.47 21.99
N TYR A 115 8.77 1.86 23.15
CA TYR A 115 9.73 1.06 23.88
C TYR A 115 9.10 -0.26 24.34
N GLY A 116 9.65 -1.36 23.85
CA GLY A 116 9.16 -2.71 24.11
C GLY A 116 8.09 -3.15 23.11
N ARG A 117 8.21 -4.40 22.66
CA ARG A 117 7.36 -4.99 21.61
C ARG A 117 5.88 -4.89 21.90
N ASP A 118 5.53 -5.14 23.15
CA ASP A 118 4.14 -5.26 23.54
C ASP A 118 3.39 -3.96 23.31
N LYS A 119 4.04 -2.81 23.50
CA LYS A 119 3.44 -1.49 23.25
C LYS A 119 3.32 -1.16 21.77
N ALA A 120 4.35 -1.44 20.98
CA ALA A 120 4.28 -1.22 19.54
C ALA A 120 3.24 -2.15 18.88
N ASP A 121 3.15 -3.41 19.31
CA ASP A 121 2.10 -4.35 18.89
C ASP A 121 0.70 -3.85 19.31
N GLU A 122 0.53 -3.34 20.54
CA GLU A 122 -0.74 -2.76 21.01
C GLU A 122 -1.17 -1.57 20.16
N PHE A 123 -0.25 -0.68 19.78
CA PHE A 123 -0.56 0.44 18.88
C PHE A 123 -0.97 -0.02 17.49
N CYS A 124 -0.28 -1.03 16.94
CA CYS A 124 -0.64 -1.59 15.64
C CYS A 124 -2.00 -2.29 15.67
N GLN A 125 -2.30 -3.05 16.72
CA GLN A 125 -3.61 -3.68 16.89
C GLN A 125 -4.70 -2.62 17.05
N THR A 126 -4.46 -1.59 17.85
CA THR A 126 -5.41 -0.48 18.06
C THR A 126 -5.71 0.26 16.77
N ALA A 127 -4.68 0.56 15.97
CA ALA A 127 -4.85 1.20 14.67
C ALA A 127 -5.69 0.33 13.72
N ALA A 128 -5.40 -0.98 13.66
CA ALA A 128 -6.16 -1.92 12.86
C ALA A 128 -7.63 -2.02 13.30
N ASP A 129 -7.88 -2.19 14.60
CA ASP A 129 -9.24 -2.34 15.16
C ASP A 129 -10.08 -1.06 15.01
N SER A 130 -9.42 0.10 14.93
CA SER A 130 -10.10 1.39 14.77
C SER A 130 -10.56 1.67 13.33
N SER A 131 -10.10 0.90 12.35
CA SER A 131 -10.35 1.13 10.94
C SER A 131 -11.30 0.11 10.32
N VAL A 132 -12.25 0.62 9.53
CA VAL A 132 -13.12 -0.21 8.68
C VAL A 132 -12.42 -0.73 7.43
N ASN A 133 -11.28 -0.15 7.05
CA ASN A 133 -10.53 -0.51 5.85
C ASN A 133 -9.54 -1.65 6.10
N VAL A 134 -9.14 -1.85 7.36
CA VAL A 134 -8.16 -2.87 7.73
C VAL A 134 -8.87 -4.22 7.92
N PRO A 135 -8.47 -5.29 7.19
CA PRO A 135 -9.07 -6.60 7.37
C PRO A 135 -8.88 -7.11 8.79
N SER A 136 -9.88 -7.81 9.31
CA SER A 136 -9.82 -8.39 10.65
C SER A 136 -8.63 -9.35 10.80
N GLY A 137 -7.99 -9.32 11.97
CA GLY A 137 -6.83 -10.15 12.25
C GLY A 137 -6.01 -9.62 13.41
N VAL A 138 -4.90 -10.30 13.66
CA VAL A 138 -3.91 -9.89 14.66
C VAL A 138 -2.81 -9.12 13.95
N TYR A 139 -2.56 -7.89 14.41
CA TYR A 139 -1.54 -7.01 13.88
C TYR A 139 -0.41 -6.82 14.89
N THR A 140 0.78 -6.58 14.37
CA THR A 140 2.03 -6.48 15.11
C THR A 140 2.84 -5.34 14.51
N ALA A 141 3.66 -4.68 15.33
CA ALA A 141 4.69 -3.83 14.78
C ALA A 141 5.69 -4.70 14.03
N TRP A 142 5.99 -4.32 12.79
CA TRP A 142 7.01 -4.99 12.01
C TRP A 142 8.38 -4.76 12.67
N ASN A 143 9.08 -5.86 12.95
CA ASN A 143 10.43 -5.86 13.51
C ASN A 143 11.19 -7.11 13.05
N ILE A 144 12.48 -6.94 12.77
CA ILE A 144 13.43 -8.02 12.51
C ILE A 144 14.32 -8.15 13.74
N SER A 145 13.76 -8.64 14.84
CA SER A 145 14.60 -9.22 15.87
C SER A 145 14.68 -10.72 15.63
N ASN A 146 15.89 -11.26 15.74
CA ASN A 146 16.22 -12.67 15.48
C ASN A 146 15.51 -13.68 16.40
N ALA A 147 14.64 -13.23 17.30
CA ALA A 147 13.76 -14.04 18.12
C ALA A 147 12.36 -14.09 17.50
N ALA A 148 12.12 -15.07 16.63
CA ALA A 148 10.83 -15.38 16.02
C ALA A 148 10.10 -14.13 15.47
N SER A 149 10.36 -13.83 14.19
CA SER A 149 9.64 -12.78 13.48
C SER A 149 8.12 -12.98 13.68
N PRO A 150 7.38 -11.98 14.21
CA PRO A 150 5.95 -12.11 14.48
C PRO A 150 5.12 -12.30 13.22
N ILE A 151 5.70 -12.00 12.08
CA ILE A 151 5.05 -11.99 10.78
C ILE A 151 5.28 -13.32 10.06
N ALA A 152 4.28 -13.80 9.34
CA ALA A 152 4.42 -15.00 8.54
C ALA A 152 5.45 -14.80 7.39
N THR A 153 6.60 -15.49 7.48
CA THR A 153 7.72 -15.34 6.55
C THR A 153 7.48 -15.91 5.16
N SER A 154 6.50 -16.81 5.01
CA SER A 154 6.13 -17.49 3.76
C SER A 154 4.96 -16.84 3.01
N LYS A 155 4.46 -15.70 3.50
CA LYS A 155 3.28 -15.03 2.96
C LYS A 155 3.64 -13.75 2.22
N ALA A 156 3.03 -13.48 1.08
CA ALA A 156 3.09 -12.17 0.43
C ALA A 156 2.37 -11.12 1.28
N TYR A 157 2.89 -9.89 1.29
CA TYR A 157 2.27 -8.76 1.98
C TYR A 157 1.79 -7.72 0.97
N TYR A 158 0.67 -7.11 1.29
CA TYR A 158 -0.05 -6.16 0.47
C TYR A 158 -0.41 -4.92 1.28
N LEU A 159 -0.48 -3.78 0.62
CA LEU A 159 -1.12 -2.59 1.16
C LEU A 159 -2.64 -2.78 1.22
N LEU A 160 -3.29 -1.88 1.94
CA LEU A 160 -4.75 -1.87 2.10
C LEU A 160 -5.51 -1.62 0.79
N ASP A 161 -4.85 -1.10 -0.25
CA ASP A 161 -5.41 -0.93 -1.59
C ASP A 161 -5.22 -2.16 -2.51
N GLY A 162 -4.61 -3.23 -1.99
CA GLY A 162 -4.33 -4.47 -2.70
C GLY A 162 -2.99 -4.47 -3.44
N THR A 163 -2.19 -3.41 -3.36
CA THR A 163 -0.86 -3.33 -3.97
C THR A 163 0.13 -4.24 -3.25
N GLN A 164 0.84 -5.10 -3.98
CA GLN A 164 1.79 -6.04 -3.38
C GLN A 164 3.10 -5.32 -2.98
N VAL A 165 3.54 -5.54 -1.74
CA VAL A 165 4.75 -4.96 -1.15
C VAL A 165 5.93 -5.93 -1.24
N VAL A 166 5.70 -7.22 -0.97
CA VAL A 166 6.74 -8.27 -1.05
C VAL A 166 6.17 -9.59 -1.55
N ASN A 167 7.02 -10.44 -2.13
CA ASN A 167 6.63 -11.79 -2.55
C ASN A 167 6.43 -12.73 -1.36
N GLN A 168 7.20 -12.51 -0.30
CA GLN A 168 7.16 -13.30 0.93
C GLN A 168 7.62 -12.45 2.12
N GLY A 169 7.10 -12.69 3.31
CA GLY A 169 7.43 -11.93 4.52
C GLY A 169 8.92 -11.97 4.86
N SER A 170 9.63 -13.00 4.44
CA SER A 170 11.09 -13.08 4.57
C SER A 170 11.87 -12.08 3.69
N ASP A 171 11.20 -11.36 2.78
CA ASP A 171 11.80 -10.26 2.00
C ASP A 171 11.74 -8.92 2.74
N LEU A 172 10.89 -8.80 3.77
CA LEU A 172 10.84 -7.65 4.68
C LEU A 172 12.04 -7.70 5.64
N LYS A 173 13.24 -7.49 5.08
CA LYS A 173 14.53 -7.48 5.76
C LYS A 173 15.08 -6.05 5.84
N LEU A 174 15.87 -5.77 6.87
CA LEU A 174 16.65 -4.54 6.91
C LEU A 174 17.57 -4.53 5.71
N TYR A 175 17.79 -3.35 5.15
CA TYR A 175 18.74 -3.16 4.05
C TYR A 175 18.39 -3.93 2.76
N SER A 176 17.14 -4.40 2.61
CA SER A 176 16.62 -4.94 1.35
C SER A 176 15.75 -3.92 0.62
N SER A 177 15.52 -4.13 -0.67
CA SER A 177 14.44 -3.47 -1.40
C SER A 177 13.14 -4.29 -1.33
N ILE A 178 12.02 -3.59 -1.35
CA ILE A 178 10.66 -4.14 -1.48
C ILE A 178 10.09 -3.76 -2.86
N LEU A 179 8.96 -4.36 -3.24
CA LEU A 179 8.33 -4.14 -4.54
C LEU A 179 7.64 -2.77 -4.63
N HIS A 180 7.05 -2.31 -3.52
CA HIS A 180 6.31 -1.05 -3.44
C HIS A 180 6.52 -0.39 -2.07
N PRO A 181 6.58 0.95 -1.97
CA PRO A 181 6.63 1.62 -0.67
C PRO A 181 5.45 1.26 0.23
N ILE A 182 5.67 1.27 1.54
CA ILE A 182 4.61 1.07 2.54
C ILE A 182 4.15 2.44 2.99
N ASN A 183 3.28 3.08 2.20
CA ASN A 183 2.92 4.48 2.35
C ASN A 183 1.41 4.72 2.47
N LEU A 184 0.62 3.71 2.85
CA LEU A 184 -0.79 3.88 3.19
C LEU A 184 -1.00 3.66 4.68
N ASP A 185 -1.82 4.51 5.30
CA ASP A 185 -2.28 4.30 6.66
C ASP A 185 -3.56 3.50 6.78
N GLU A 186 -3.95 3.18 8.02
CA GLU A 186 -5.17 2.43 8.31
C GLU A 186 -6.44 3.08 7.71
N SER A 187 -6.41 4.35 7.33
CA SER A 187 -7.53 5.07 6.70
C SER A 187 -7.48 5.10 5.17
N LEU A 188 -6.52 4.39 4.54
CA LEU A 188 -6.18 4.48 3.10
C LEU A 188 -5.58 5.84 2.69
N SER A 189 -5.15 6.66 3.65
CA SER A 189 -4.50 7.93 3.34
C SER A 189 -3.04 7.69 3.01
N GLN A 190 -2.53 8.39 1.99
CA GLN A 190 -1.11 8.32 1.64
C GLN A 190 -0.27 9.08 2.66
N VAL A 191 0.82 8.45 3.07
CA VAL A 191 1.71 8.92 4.14
C VAL A 191 3.14 8.97 3.64
N ASN A 192 3.73 10.15 3.69
CA ASN A 192 5.17 10.35 3.56
C ASN A 192 5.76 10.69 4.92
N ALA A 193 6.38 9.71 5.58
CA ALA A 193 6.82 9.85 6.95
C ALA A 193 8.06 9.01 7.26
N SER A 194 8.76 9.43 8.31
CA SER A 194 9.70 8.58 9.01
C SER A 194 8.97 7.53 9.83
N VAL A 195 9.48 6.31 9.82
CA VAL A 195 8.88 5.15 10.49
C VAL A 195 9.94 4.52 11.37
N TRP A 196 9.61 4.17 12.62
CA TRP A 196 10.54 3.47 13.49
C TRP A 196 10.92 2.11 12.92
N THR A 197 12.22 1.83 12.84
CA THR A 197 12.76 0.60 12.25
C THR A 197 14.00 0.17 13.05
N GLU A 198 14.11 -1.12 13.40
CA GLU A 198 15.09 -1.59 14.39
C GLU A 198 16.18 -2.51 13.85
N GLU A 199 17.34 -2.51 14.51
CA GLU A 199 18.42 -3.48 14.34
C GLU A 199 18.65 -4.28 15.65
N ASP A 200 18.26 -5.56 15.63
CA ASP A 200 18.75 -6.73 16.36
C ASP A 200 18.98 -6.74 17.90
N THR A 201 18.90 -5.64 18.64
CA THR A 201 19.24 -5.62 20.10
C THR A 201 18.13 -5.19 21.05
N GLY A 202 16.90 -5.07 20.55
CA GLY A 202 15.72 -4.94 21.37
C GLY A 202 15.33 -3.50 21.64
N TRP A 203 14.28 -3.08 20.95
CA TRP A 203 13.49 -1.88 21.17
C TRP A 203 14.26 -0.56 21.25
N THR A 204 14.16 0.19 20.15
CA THR A 204 14.18 1.64 20.09
C THR A 204 14.23 2.28 21.48
N CYS A 205 15.31 3.02 21.75
CA CYS A 205 15.43 3.79 22.98
C CYS A 205 15.70 2.96 24.25
N TYR A 206 16.22 1.74 24.11
CA TYR A 206 16.84 1.02 25.22
C TYR A 206 18.12 1.72 25.65
N ALA A 207 17.96 2.61 26.61
CA ALA A 207 18.99 2.90 27.56
C ALA A 207 18.30 2.98 28.92
N GLY A 208 18.92 2.37 29.94
CA GLY A 208 18.49 2.58 31.31
C GLY A 208 18.37 4.07 31.67
N PRO A 209 17.80 4.40 32.83
CA PRO A 209 17.54 5.79 33.21
C PRO A 209 18.79 6.68 33.01
N GLY A 210 18.71 7.62 32.06
CA GLY A 210 19.73 8.64 31.80
C GLY A 210 20.57 8.48 30.53
N GLN A 211 20.32 7.50 29.66
CA GLN A 211 20.95 7.46 28.34
C GLN A 211 19.89 7.52 27.21
N SER A 212 20.21 8.24 26.13
CA SER A 212 19.38 8.32 24.92
C SER A 212 20.31 8.06 23.75
N PHE A 213 20.22 6.86 23.19
CA PHE A 213 20.85 6.57 21.91
C PHE A 213 19.85 6.86 20.80
N PRO A 214 20.24 7.57 19.73
CA PRO A 214 19.37 7.74 18.59
C PRO A 214 19.01 6.37 18.00
N SER A 215 17.78 6.24 17.52
CA SER A 215 17.30 5.02 16.88
C SER A 215 17.08 5.24 15.39
N PHE A 216 17.09 4.16 14.62
CA PHE A 216 16.94 4.23 13.18
C PHE A 216 15.48 4.45 12.78
N VAL A 217 15.32 5.18 11.69
CA VAL A 217 14.03 5.35 11.03
C VAL A 217 14.15 5.00 9.56
N GLY A 218 13.12 4.32 9.06
CA GLY A 218 12.86 4.13 7.65
C GLY A 218 12.05 5.28 7.06
N ASN A 219 11.85 5.24 5.74
CA ASN A 219 11.02 6.18 4.99
C ASN A 219 9.87 5.43 4.31
N SER A 220 8.63 5.72 4.71
CA SER A 220 7.41 5.06 4.20
C SER A 220 7.26 5.17 2.68
N SER A 221 7.78 6.24 2.07
CA SER A 221 7.68 6.51 0.64
C SER A 221 8.78 5.84 -0.19
N SER A 222 9.71 5.11 0.42
CA SER A 222 10.80 4.43 -0.27
C SER A 222 10.51 2.95 -0.46
N ALA A 223 10.93 2.38 -1.60
CA ALA A 223 10.93 0.94 -1.85
C ALA A 223 12.34 0.33 -1.88
N ASN A 224 13.38 1.17 -1.94
CA ASN A 224 14.77 0.74 -1.81
C ASN A 224 15.17 0.70 -0.33
N VAL A 225 16.44 0.40 -0.02
CA VAL A 225 16.97 0.23 1.34
C VAL A 225 16.66 1.34 2.36
N TYR A 226 16.22 2.52 1.91
CA TYR A 226 15.77 3.62 2.77
C TYR A 226 14.43 3.35 3.46
N TRP A 227 13.64 2.37 3.00
CA TRP A 227 12.36 2.02 3.62
C TRP A 227 12.51 1.49 5.05
N SER A 228 13.64 0.84 5.35
CA SER A 228 13.84 0.07 6.59
C SER A 228 15.01 0.50 7.48
N ALA A 229 16.01 1.25 7.01
CA ALA A 229 17.16 1.58 7.88
C ALA A 229 17.97 2.82 7.47
N TYR A 230 17.93 3.23 6.20
CA TYR A 230 18.69 4.41 5.74
C TYR A 230 17.90 5.72 5.75
N GLY A 231 16.67 5.74 6.28
CA GLY A 231 15.85 6.96 6.37
C GLY A 231 16.41 8.01 7.34
N GLY A 232 17.30 7.60 8.26
CA GLY A 232 18.02 8.48 9.17
C GLY A 232 18.08 7.92 10.59
N SER A 233 18.53 8.74 11.53
CA SER A 233 18.47 8.42 12.96
C SER A 233 17.77 9.54 13.73
N TYR A 234 16.81 9.17 14.57
CA TYR A 234 16.00 10.09 15.36
C TYR A 234 16.34 9.93 16.84
N GLN A 235 16.27 11.04 17.59
CA GLN A 235 16.32 10.98 19.04
C GLN A 235 15.06 10.32 19.57
N CYS A 236 15.15 9.67 20.73
CA CYS A 236 14.02 8.96 21.34
C CYS A 236 12.85 9.83 21.76
N THR A 237 13.13 11.12 21.97
CA THR A 237 12.11 12.15 22.21
C THR A 237 11.40 12.60 20.93
N SER A 238 11.96 12.32 19.74
CA SER A 238 11.31 12.57 18.46
C SER A 238 10.13 11.63 18.27
N LYS A 239 9.24 11.98 17.33
CA LYS A 239 8.11 11.15 16.93
C LYS A 239 8.33 10.58 15.54
N ALA A 240 7.90 9.34 15.35
CA ALA A 240 7.82 8.69 14.04
C ALA A 240 6.66 7.67 14.06
N ARG A 241 6.29 7.15 12.90
CA ARG A 241 5.17 6.20 12.75
C ARG A 241 5.64 4.75 12.93
N LEU A 242 4.71 3.80 12.89
CA LEU A 242 5.00 2.36 12.93
C LEU A 242 4.57 1.68 11.63
N TYR A 243 5.35 0.70 11.17
CA TYR A 243 4.87 -0.29 10.20
C TYR A 243 4.09 -1.36 10.97
N CYS A 244 2.84 -1.60 10.57
CA CYS A 244 1.95 -2.57 11.19
C CYS A 244 1.63 -3.67 10.19
N ALA A 245 1.95 -4.91 10.55
CA ALA A 245 1.79 -6.08 9.70
C ALA A 245 0.86 -7.11 10.35
N GLN A 246 0.04 -7.76 9.53
CA GLN A 246 -0.79 -8.86 9.97
C GLN A 246 0.08 -10.10 10.24
N LYS A 247 -0.09 -10.75 11.41
CA LYS A 247 0.63 -11.98 11.77
C LYS A 247 0.28 -13.15 10.85
#